data_AF-A0A6T6C1M1-F1
#
_entry.id   AF-A0A6T6C1M1-F1
#
_cell.length_a   1.000
_cell.length_b   1.000
_cell.length_c   1.000
_cell.angle_alpha   90.00
_cell.angle_beta   90.00
_cell.angle_gamma   90.00
#
_symmetry.space_group_name_H-M   'P 1'
#
loop_
_entity.id
_entity.type
_entity.pdbx_description
1 polymer ?
#
loop_
_entity_poly.entity_id
_entity_poly.type
_entity_poly.pdbx_seq_one_letter_code
_entity_poly.pdbx_strand_id
1 'polypeptide(L)'
;AESADGFSKSNGAEAELAVRICYDLLAQGTLPPDALGVISPYNGQVTLLRRLLARALGTHARAVEIASVDGFQGREKEAIVLSAVRSNARNATGFLGDWRRLNVSLTRARRALIVVGDSRTLDADPHWRAFIAHVRERGGLVLWGEHAQPHAAGAAPC
;
A
#
# COMPACT_ATOMS: atom_id res chain seq x y z
N ALA A 1 -11.48 9.20 1.06
CA ALA A 1 -12.12 8.88 2.35
C ALA A 1 -12.41 7.38 2.37
N GLU A 2 -12.34 6.75 3.54
CA GLU A 2 -12.66 5.33 3.65
C GLU A 2 -14.17 5.06 3.53
N SER A 3 -14.51 3.90 2.97
CA SER A 3 -15.87 3.35 2.84
C SER A 3 -15.98 2.03 3.60
N ALA A 4 -17.18 1.68 4.05
CA ALA A 4 -17.46 0.42 4.74
C ALA A 4 -18.58 -0.33 4.02
N ASP A 5 -18.33 -1.57 3.63
CA ASP A 5 -19.34 -2.53 3.17
C ASP A 5 -19.36 -3.70 4.17
N GLY A 6 -20.44 -3.81 4.94
CA GLY A 6 -20.55 -4.79 6.03
C GLY A 6 -19.50 -4.56 7.14
N PHE A 7 -18.78 -5.61 7.54
CA PHE A 7 -17.78 -5.57 8.62
C PHE A 7 -16.36 -5.15 8.16
N SER A 8 -16.13 -4.88 6.88
CA SER A 8 -14.78 -4.57 6.35
C SER A 8 -14.70 -3.18 5.71
N LYS A 9 -13.50 -2.59 5.74
CA LYS A 9 -13.24 -1.23 5.22
C LYS A 9 -12.44 -1.29 3.92
N SER A 10 -12.64 -0.30 3.07
CA SER A 10 -11.84 -0.06 1.87
C SER A 10 -11.68 1.43 1.62
N ASN A 11 -10.68 1.81 0.84
CA ASN A 11 -10.40 3.18 0.43
C ASN A 11 -10.01 3.16 -1.05
N GLY A 12 -10.92 3.63 -1.91
CA GLY A 12 -10.77 3.58 -3.36
C GLY A 12 -9.56 4.36 -3.86
N ALA A 13 -9.40 5.61 -3.41
CA ALA A 13 -8.29 6.46 -3.82
C ALA A 13 -6.93 5.86 -3.41
N GLU A 14 -6.86 5.29 -2.20
CA GLU A 14 -5.66 4.61 -1.73
C GLU A 14 -5.38 3.33 -2.53
N ALA A 15 -6.41 2.56 -2.87
CA ALA A 15 -6.28 1.36 -3.68
C ALA A 15 -5.80 1.68 -5.10
N GLU A 16 -6.33 2.74 -5.72
CA GLU A 16 -5.90 3.22 -7.04
C GLU A 16 -4.43 3.64 -7.03
N LEU A 17 -4.00 4.40 -6.02
CA LEU A 17 -2.60 4.80 -5.87
C LEU A 17 -1.69 3.59 -5.65
N ALA A 18 -2.08 2.64 -4.78
CA ALA A 18 -1.33 1.41 -4.56
C ALA A 18 -1.19 0.58 -5.85
N VAL A 19 -2.27 0.47 -6.64
CA VAL A 19 -2.26 -0.21 -7.95
C VAL A 19 -1.33 0.49 -8.92
N ARG A 20 -1.35 1.83 -8.96
CA ARG A 20 -0.45 2.61 -9.82
C ARG A 20 1.02 2.36 -9.46
N ILE A 21 1.35 2.40 -8.18
CA ILE A 21 2.71 2.10 -7.68
C ILE A 21 3.12 0.68 -8.08
N CYS A 22 2.24 -0.31 -7.90
CA CYS A 22 2.53 -1.69 -8.32
C CYS A 22 2.80 -1.78 -9.83
N TYR A 23 1.99 -1.09 -10.65
CA TYR A 23 2.19 -1.05 -12.08
C TYR A 23 3.55 -0.43 -12.44
N ASP A 24 3.88 0.73 -11.87
CA ASP A 24 5.13 1.43 -12.17
C ASP A 24 6.36 0.61 -11.74
N LEU A 25 6.32 -0.08 -10.59
CA LEU A 25 7.39 -0.97 -10.14
C LEU A 25 7.64 -2.13 -11.12
N LEU A 26 6.58 -2.72 -11.67
CA LEU A 26 6.70 -3.84 -12.61
C LEU A 26 7.08 -3.36 -14.02
N ALA A 27 6.60 -2.19 -14.45
CA ALA A 27 6.89 -1.61 -15.76
C ALA A 27 8.37 -1.26 -15.95
N GLN A 28 9.12 -1.06 -14.86
CA GLN A 28 10.57 -0.89 -14.92
C GLN A 28 11.33 -2.15 -15.35
N GLY A 29 10.71 -3.34 -15.29
CA GLY A 29 11.30 -4.61 -15.71
C GLY A 29 12.37 -5.18 -14.78
N THR A 30 12.67 -4.52 -13.67
CA THR A 30 13.70 -4.93 -12.69
C THR A 30 13.14 -5.76 -11.52
N LEU A 31 11.81 -5.84 -11.41
CA LEU A 31 11.10 -6.59 -10.39
C LEU A 31 10.12 -7.57 -11.05
N PRO A 32 10.31 -8.89 -10.92
CA PRO A 32 9.35 -9.84 -11.46
C PRO A 32 8.05 -9.82 -10.62
N PRO A 33 6.88 -10.07 -11.23
CA PRO A 33 5.58 -9.97 -10.54
C PRO A 33 5.44 -10.79 -9.26
N ASP A 34 6.05 -11.98 -9.20
CA ASP A 34 6.04 -12.87 -8.04
C ASP A 34 6.93 -12.39 -6.89
N ALA A 35 7.84 -11.46 -7.15
CA ALA A 35 8.66 -10.79 -6.15
C ALA A 35 7.99 -9.54 -5.53
N LEU A 36 6.78 -9.19 -5.98
CA LEU A 36 5.97 -8.11 -5.43
C LEU A 36 4.87 -8.66 -4.51
N GLY A 37 4.73 -8.04 -3.33
CA GLY A 37 3.61 -8.27 -2.43
C GLY A 37 2.81 -7.00 -2.16
N VAL A 38 1.50 -7.15 -1.95
CA VAL A 38 0.60 -6.08 -1.54
C VAL A 38 -0.13 -6.50 -0.27
N ILE A 39 0.01 -5.71 0.79
CA ILE A 39 -0.56 -6.00 2.11
C ILE A 39 -1.60 -4.95 2.45
N SER A 40 -2.71 -5.36 3.04
CA SER A 40 -3.66 -4.41 3.65
C SER A 40 -4.34 -5.01 4.89
N PRO A 41 -4.57 -4.24 5.98
CA PRO A 41 -5.20 -4.78 7.18
C PRO A 41 -6.68 -5.16 7.03
N TYR A 42 -7.34 -4.73 5.95
CA TYR A 42 -8.77 -4.93 5.76
C TYR A 42 -9.07 -5.80 4.53
N ASN A 43 -9.84 -6.87 4.72
CA ASN A 43 -10.22 -7.78 3.63
C ASN A 43 -11.03 -7.09 2.51
N GLY A 44 -11.82 -6.06 2.84
CA GLY A 44 -12.49 -5.22 1.85
C GLY A 44 -11.49 -4.55 0.89
N GLN A 45 -10.39 -4.02 1.44
CA GLN A 45 -9.31 -3.46 0.64
C GLN A 45 -8.57 -4.54 -0.17
N VAL A 46 -8.29 -5.70 0.42
CA VAL A 46 -7.65 -6.83 -0.30
C VAL A 46 -8.48 -7.23 -1.53
N THR A 47 -9.80 -7.36 -1.38
CA THR A 47 -10.72 -7.68 -2.49
C THR A 47 -10.70 -6.58 -3.56
N LEU A 48 -10.73 -5.32 -3.16
CA LEU A 48 -10.66 -4.18 -4.07
C LEU A 48 -9.33 -4.15 -4.85
N LEU A 49 -8.19 -4.31 -4.15
CA LEU A 49 -6.86 -4.35 -4.74
C LEU A 49 -6.72 -5.49 -5.75
N ARG A 50 -7.21 -6.69 -5.42
CA ARG A 50 -7.23 -7.83 -6.35
C ARG A 50 -7.95 -7.50 -7.65
N ARG A 51 -9.14 -6.89 -7.55
CA ARG A 51 -9.92 -6.50 -8.72
C ARG A 51 -9.20 -5.44 -9.56
N LEU A 52 -8.64 -4.41 -8.93
CA LEU A 52 -7.97 -3.32 -9.64
C LEU A 52 -6.64 -3.77 -10.27
N LEU A 53 -5.83 -4.57 -9.58
CA LEU A 53 -4.59 -5.12 -10.13
C LEU A 53 -4.86 -6.08 -11.30
N ALA A 54 -5.92 -6.90 -11.22
CA ALA A 54 -6.33 -7.74 -12.35
C ALA A 54 -6.64 -6.93 -13.61
N ARG A 55 -7.26 -5.74 -13.46
CA ARG A 55 -7.53 -4.83 -14.58
C ARG A 55 -6.26 -4.15 -15.10
N ALA A 56 -5.35 -3.76 -14.21
CA ALA A 56 -4.13 -3.02 -14.58
C ALA A 56 -3.02 -3.91 -15.18
N LEU A 57 -2.89 -5.15 -14.69
CA LEU A 57 -1.76 -6.04 -15.02
C LEU A 57 -2.16 -7.27 -15.85
N GLY A 58 -3.46 -7.49 -16.08
CA GLY A 58 -3.95 -8.67 -16.79
C GLY A 58 -3.51 -9.98 -16.13
N THR A 59 -2.88 -10.87 -16.90
CA THR A 59 -2.43 -12.19 -16.44
C THR A 59 -1.34 -12.11 -15.37
N HIS A 60 -0.47 -11.09 -15.41
CA HIS A 60 0.60 -10.89 -14.43
C HIS A 60 0.07 -10.63 -13.01
N ALA A 61 -1.16 -10.14 -12.87
CA ALA A 61 -1.78 -9.89 -11.57
C ALA A 61 -1.86 -11.16 -10.69
N ARG A 62 -1.90 -12.35 -11.30
CA ARG A 62 -1.98 -13.63 -10.56
C ARG A 62 -0.68 -13.99 -9.84
N ALA A 63 0.45 -13.48 -10.31
CA ALA A 63 1.75 -13.70 -9.69
C ALA A 63 1.99 -12.75 -8.51
N VAL A 64 1.38 -11.56 -8.53
CA VAL A 64 1.47 -10.61 -7.41
C VAL A 64 0.70 -11.16 -6.21
N GLU A 65 1.38 -11.26 -5.07
CA GLU A 65 0.77 -11.76 -3.85
C GLU A 65 0.02 -10.65 -3.12
N ILE A 66 -1.28 -10.81 -2.90
CA ILE A 66 -2.11 -9.80 -2.23
C ILE A 66 -2.77 -10.44 -1.00
N ALA A 67 -2.50 -9.97 0.21
CA ALA A 67 -3.11 -10.56 1.40
C ALA A 67 -3.36 -9.56 2.53
N SER A 68 -4.11 -10.03 3.53
CA SER A 68 -4.16 -9.33 4.82
C SER A 68 -2.84 -9.48 5.57
N VAL A 69 -2.62 -8.65 6.60
CA VAL A 69 -1.44 -8.74 7.47
C VAL A 69 -1.26 -10.16 8.02
N ASP A 70 -2.33 -10.71 8.61
CA ASP A 70 -2.33 -12.05 9.18
C ASP A 70 -2.12 -13.12 8.10
N GLY A 71 -2.70 -12.93 6.90
CA GLY A 71 -2.50 -13.81 5.77
C GLY A 71 -1.06 -13.80 5.26
N PHE A 72 -0.31 -12.71 5.40
CA PHE A 72 1.07 -12.57 4.92
C PHE A 72 2.12 -13.07 5.92
N GLN A 73 1.73 -13.55 7.09
CA GLN A 73 2.66 -13.98 8.13
C GLN A 73 3.60 -15.11 7.65
N GLY A 74 4.89 -14.98 7.97
CA GLY A 74 5.92 -15.97 7.59
C GLY A 74 6.35 -15.92 6.12
N ARG A 75 5.81 -14.99 5.33
CA ARG A 75 6.16 -14.79 3.92
C ARG A 75 6.89 -13.45 3.75
N GLU A 76 7.73 -13.36 2.74
CA GLU A 76 8.52 -12.16 2.43
C GLU A 76 8.57 -11.96 0.92
N LYS A 77 8.74 -10.70 0.51
CA LYS A 77 8.90 -10.31 -0.90
C LYS A 77 10.01 -9.29 -1.05
N GLU A 78 10.52 -9.17 -2.27
CA GLU A 78 11.54 -8.19 -2.58
C GLU A 78 11.02 -6.76 -2.40
N ALA A 79 9.80 -6.52 -2.88
CA ALA A 79 9.07 -5.27 -2.65
C ALA A 79 7.70 -5.52 -2.02
N ILE A 80 7.31 -4.67 -1.08
CA ILE A 80 5.97 -4.66 -0.48
C ILE A 80 5.32 -3.28 -0.68
N VAL A 81 4.07 -3.28 -1.13
CA VAL A 81 3.17 -2.13 -1.08
C VAL A 81 2.14 -2.36 0.04
N LEU A 82 2.16 -1.52 1.07
CA LEU A 82 1.24 -1.58 2.21
C LEU A 82 0.16 -0.50 2.05
N SER A 83 -1.11 -0.90 2.00
CA SER A 83 -2.27 0.01 2.02
C SER A 83 -2.91 0.02 3.41
N ALA A 84 -2.79 1.14 4.12
CA ALA A 84 -3.28 1.33 5.48
C ALA A 84 -4.82 1.50 5.59
N VAL A 85 -5.49 1.97 4.53
CA VAL A 85 -6.95 2.17 4.37
C VAL A 85 -7.52 3.33 5.16
N ARG A 86 -7.15 3.46 6.44
CA ARG A 86 -7.85 4.37 7.37
C ARG A 86 -7.64 5.83 7.02
N SER A 87 -8.74 6.52 6.75
CA SER A 87 -8.80 7.96 6.51
C SER A 87 -10.15 8.48 7.03
N ASN A 88 -10.18 9.04 8.23
CA ASN A 88 -11.41 9.51 8.88
C ASN A 88 -11.19 10.72 9.79
N ALA A 89 -12.23 11.56 9.93
CA ALA A 89 -12.18 12.78 10.73
C ALA A 89 -11.97 12.56 12.24
N ARG A 90 -12.14 11.32 12.72
CA ARG A 90 -11.91 10.95 14.13
C ARG A 90 -10.47 10.56 14.41
N ASN A 91 -9.60 10.55 13.39
CA ASN A 91 -8.22 10.05 13.45
C ASN A 91 -8.11 8.66 14.12
N ALA A 92 -9.13 7.82 13.94
CA ALA A 92 -9.16 6.50 14.55
C ALA A 92 -8.41 5.52 13.64
N THR A 93 -7.36 4.88 14.15
CA THR A 93 -6.55 3.87 13.45
C THR A 93 -7.17 2.47 13.54
N GLY A 94 -7.93 2.18 14.60
CA GLY A 94 -8.63 0.90 14.78
C GLY A 94 -7.67 -0.28 14.70
N PHE A 95 -7.90 -1.22 13.77
CA PHE A 95 -7.06 -2.41 13.57
C PHE A 95 -5.59 -2.08 13.26
N LEU A 96 -5.29 -0.88 12.76
CA LEU A 96 -3.92 -0.41 12.53
C LEU A 96 -3.13 -0.08 13.81
N GLY A 97 -3.80 0.10 14.94
CA GLY A 97 -3.16 0.41 16.23
C GLY A 97 -2.51 -0.81 16.90
N ASP A 98 -2.65 -2.00 16.32
CA ASP A 98 -1.95 -3.19 16.79
C ASP A 98 -0.49 -3.15 16.31
N TRP A 99 0.42 -2.77 17.22
CA TRP A 99 1.85 -2.68 16.95
C TRP A 99 2.47 -4.00 16.45
N ARG A 100 1.92 -5.16 16.84
CA ARG A 100 2.43 -6.47 16.39
C ARG A 100 2.16 -6.65 14.91
N ARG A 101 0.97 -6.27 14.46
CA ARG A 101 0.57 -6.30 13.05
C ARG A 101 1.31 -5.26 12.22
N LEU A 102 1.57 -4.08 12.79
CA LEU A 102 2.46 -3.10 12.17
C LEU A 102 3.86 -3.70 11.94
N ASN A 103 4.47 -4.29 12.97
CA ASN A 103 5.79 -4.92 12.85
C ASN A 103 5.82 -6.05 11.81
N VAL A 104 4.80 -6.90 11.78
CA VAL A 104 4.68 -7.92 10.72
C VAL A 104 4.70 -7.24 9.36
N SER A 105 3.81 -6.27 9.13
CA SER A 105 3.66 -5.58 7.84
C SER A 105 4.93 -4.88 7.36
N LEU A 106 5.62 -4.15 8.26
CA LEU A 106 6.84 -3.41 7.93
C LEU A 106 8.05 -4.31 7.63
N THR A 107 8.07 -5.54 8.18
CA THR A 107 9.22 -6.46 8.06
C THR A 107 9.08 -7.49 6.94
N ARG A 108 8.02 -7.43 6.12
CA ARG A 108 7.85 -8.39 5.00
C ARG A 108 8.66 -8.04 3.76
N ALA A 109 9.17 -6.80 3.69
CA ALA A 109 9.96 -6.30 2.56
C ALA A 109 11.46 -6.59 2.76
N ARG A 110 12.11 -7.12 1.72
CA ARG A 110 13.57 -7.35 1.71
C ARG A 110 14.36 -6.18 1.14
N ARG A 111 13.86 -5.54 0.08
CA ARG A 111 14.56 -4.43 -0.61
C ARG A 111 13.78 -3.12 -0.52
N ALA A 112 12.47 -3.15 -0.72
CA ALA A 112 11.65 -1.94 -0.78
C ALA A 112 10.32 -2.09 -0.06
N LEU A 113 9.99 -1.11 0.79
CA LEU A 113 8.69 -0.96 1.41
C LEU A 113 8.08 0.37 1.00
N ILE A 114 6.90 0.33 0.40
CA ILE A 114 6.10 1.52 0.08
C ILE A 114 4.83 1.45 0.91
N VAL A 115 4.52 2.52 1.65
CA VAL A 115 3.30 2.61 2.46
C VAL A 115 2.41 3.71 1.90
N VAL A 116 1.15 3.38 1.65
CA VAL A 116 0.11 4.30 1.21
C VAL A 116 -0.89 4.46 2.35
N GLY A 117 -1.19 5.69 2.74
CA GLY A 117 -2.13 5.97 3.82
C GLY A 117 -2.34 7.46 4.08
N ASP A 118 -3.36 7.77 4.88
CA ASP A 118 -3.65 9.13 5.33
C ASP A 118 -2.75 9.48 6.53
N SER A 119 -1.76 10.35 6.28
CA SER A 119 -0.79 10.75 7.31
C SER A 119 -1.44 11.33 8.55
N ARG A 120 -2.54 12.10 8.43
CA ARG A 120 -3.23 12.71 9.58
C ARG A 120 -3.92 11.68 10.45
N THR A 121 -4.54 10.68 9.82
CA THR A 121 -5.19 9.58 10.55
C THR A 121 -4.16 8.67 11.21
N LEU A 122 -3.07 8.36 10.52
CA LEU A 122 -2.00 7.51 11.04
C LEU A 122 -1.21 8.18 12.17
N ASP A 123 -0.97 9.48 12.10
CA ASP A 123 -0.21 10.23 13.09
C ASP A 123 -0.84 10.22 14.49
N ALA A 124 -2.13 9.90 14.61
CA ALA A 124 -2.79 9.74 15.90
C ALA A 124 -2.30 8.51 16.69
N ASP A 125 -1.75 7.49 16.04
CA ASP A 125 -1.15 6.33 16.71
C ASP A 125 0.36 6.56 16.97
N PRO A 126 0.87 6.33 18.20
CA PRO A 126 2.27 6.60 18.53
C PRO A 126 3.29 5.81 17.68
N HIS A 127 2.97 4.57 17.30
CA HIS A 127 3.89 3.74 16.52
C HIS A 127 3.93 4.19 15.06
N TRP A 128 2.77 4.51 14.49
CA TRP A 128 2.69 5.11 13.16
C TRP A 128 3.36 6.48 13.10
N ARG A 129 3.15 7.33 14.11
CA ARG A 129 3.84 8.62 14.24
C ARG A 129 5.36 8.46 14.24
N ALA A 130 5.88 7.53 15.04
CA ALA A 130 7.31 7.25 15.09
C ALA A 130 7.84 6.75 13.73
N PHE A 131 7.10 5.87 13.06
CA PHE A 131 7.44 5.40 11.72
C PHE A 131 7.44 6.54 10.68
N ILE A 132 6.40 7.38 10.67
CA ILE A 132 6.29 8.52 9.74
C ILE A 132 7.42 9.52 9.98
N ALA A 133 7.75 9.82 11.24
CA ALA A 133 8.88 10.68 11.59
C ALA A 133 10.20 10.11 11.05
N HIS A 134 10.46 8.83 11.27
CA HIS A 134 11.64 8.14 10.75
C HIS A 134 11.74 8.18 9.22
N VAL A 135 10.63 7.96 8.51
CA VAL A 135 10.58 8.03 7.04
C VAL A 135 10.81 9.46 6.56
N ARG A 136 10.25 10.47 7.25
CA ARG A 136 10.44 11.89 6.94
C ARG A 136 11.90 12.31 7.10
N GLU A 137 12.55 11.93 8.20
CA GLU A 137 13.96 12.23 8.46
C GLU A 137 14.90 11.68 7.38
N ARG A 138 14.51 10.58 6.73
CA ARG A 138 15.26 9.96 5.63
C ARG A 138 14.87 10.46 4.23
N GLY A 139 13.99 11.47 4.14
CA GLY A 139 13.50 12.02 2.87
C GLY A 139 12.55 11.10 2.09
N GLY A 140 11.99 10.07 2.73
CA GLY A 140 11.10 9.11 2.09
C GLY A 140 9.60 9.46 2.13
N LEU A 141 9.23 10.55 2.82
CA LEU A 141 7.83 10.97 2.92
C LEU A 141 7.43 11.83 1.71
N VAL A 142 6.47 11.34 0.92
CA VAL A 142 5.87 12.07 -0.20
C VAL A 142 4.41 12.38 0.12
N LEU A 143 4.04 13.66 0.07
CA LEU A 143 2.66 14.09 0.25
C LEU A 143 1.94 14.09 -1.10
N TRP A 144 0.94 13.22 -1.24
CA TRP A 144 0.11 13.17 -2.43
C TRP A 144 -1.03 14.20 -2.32
N GLY A 145 -1.05 15.20 -3.19
CA GLY A 145 -2.13 16.20 -3.23
C GLY A 145 -1.71 17.66 -3.34
N GLU A 146 -0.42 17.98 -3.26
CA GLU A 146 0.09 19.33 -3.55
C GLU A 146 0.97 19.24 -4.80
N HIS A 147 0.42 19.62 -5.97
CA HIS A 147 1.07 19.64 -7.28
C HIS A 147 1.56 18.29 -7.83
N ALA A 148 0.64 17.36 -8.14
CA ALA A 148 0.92 16.34 -9.15
C ALA A 148 0.76 16.94 -10.55
N GLN A 149 1.78 17.65 -11.04
CA GLN A 149 1.94 17.85 -12.49
C GLN A 149 2.20 16.46 -13.11
N PRO A 150 1.43 16.04 -14.13
CA PRO A 150 1.73 14.81 -14.84
C PRO A 150 3.06 15.02 -15.57
N HIS A 151 4.10 14.32 -15.16
CA HIS A 151 5.27 14.18 -16.04
C HIS A 151 4.79 13.40 -17.26
N ALA A 152 4.84 14.13 -18.37
CA ALA A 152 4.33 13.83 -19.70
C ALA A 152 4.57 12.39 -20.16
N ALA A 153 3.61 11.94 -20.98
CA ALA A 153 3.81 10.91 -21.98
C ALA A 153 5.14 11.12 -22.72
N GLY A 154 5.96 10.07 -22.81
CA GLY A 154 7.20 10.10 -23.55
C GLY A 154 7.72 8.69 -23.82
N ALA A 155 7.40 8.20 -25.03
CA ALA A 155 8.00 7.08 -25.74
C ALA A 155 7.71 5.64 -25.24
N ALA A 156 6.97 4.91 -26.06
CA ALA A 156 6.98 3.44 -26.10
C ALA A 156 8.36 2.91 -26.56
N PRO A 157 8.74 1.69 -26.16
CA PRO A 157 9.62 0.86 -26.97
C PRO A 157 8.81 -0.21 -27.73
N CYS A 158 9.26 -0.46 -28.97
CA CYS A 158 8.81 -1.51 -29.88
C CYS A 158 8.92 -2.92 -29.32
#